data_AF-A0A699L7K0-F1
#
_entry.id   AF-A0A699L7K0-F1
#
_cell.length_a   1.000
_cell.length_b   1.000
_cell.length_c   1.000
_cell.angle_alpha   90.00
_cell.angle_beta   90.00
_cell.angle_gamma   90.00
#
_symmetry.space_group_name_H-M   'P 1'
#
loop_
_entity.id
_entity.type
_entity.pdbx_description
1 polymer ?
#
loop_
_entity_poly.entity_id
_entity_poly.type
_entity_poly.pdbx_seq_one_letter_code
_entity_poly.pdbx_strand_id
1 'polypeptide(L)'
;MNRLPKDLFPRLFALELDKEVLVADKMKALVGHSFRRPVRAGSKHQQMVDLNLLLESVSLSQSHDRWFCDLTSDGEFRVKEIRNFLDNLFLPSHFESTRWVKYIPIKINVFAWRARRDYLPTRANLNRRGIILDSSTCPLCQS
;
A
#
# COMPACT_ATOMS: atom_id res chain seq x y z
N MET A 1 10.86 -0.95 -13.17
CA MET A 1 12.31 -0.85 -13.36
C MET A 1 12.98 -1.84 -12.41
N ASN A 2 13.31 -3.04 -12.88
CA ASN A 2 13.76 -4.15 -12.04
C ASN A 2 15.29 -4.11 -11.85
N ARG A 3 15.76 -3.45 -10.80
CA ARG A 3 17.20 -3.36 -10.43
C ARG A 3 17.59 -4.45 -9.44
N LEU A 4 18.89 -4.72 -9.31
CA LEU A 4 19.39 -5.65 -8.30
C LEU A 4 18.94 -5.20 -6.88
N PRO A 5 18.15 -6.01 -6.14
CA PRO A 5 17.58 -5.56 -4.88
C PRO A 5 18.66 -5.45 -3.78
N LYS A 6 18.90 -4.22 -3.31
CA LYS A 6 19.88 -3.94 -2.25
C LYS A 6 19.49 -4.61 -0.93
N ASP A 7 18.20 -4.68 -0.65
CA ASP A 7 17.68 -5.17 0.63
C ASP A 7 17.71 -6.70 0.73
N LEU A 8 17.50 -7.40 -0.38
CA LEU A 8 17.53 -8.87 -0.43
C LEU A 8 18.97 -9.41 -0.56
N PHE A 9 19.81 -8.75 -1.36
CA PHE A 9 21.17 -9.23 -1.66
C PHE A 9 22.24 -8.16 -1.36
N PRO A 10 22.33 -7.65 -0.12
CA PRO A 10 23.21 -6.51 0.20
C PRO A 10 24.69 -6.79 -0.07
N ARG A 11 25.15 -8.06 0.07
CA ARG A 11 26.56 -8.40 -0.14
C ARG A 11 26.91 -8.54 -1.61
N LEU A 12 26.00 -9.07 -2.43
CA LEU A 12 26.17 -9.08 -3.89
C LEU A 12 26.08 -7.66 -4.44
N PHE A 13 25.10 -6.88 -3.96
CA PHE A 13 24.97 -5.47 -4.32
C PHE A 13 26.23 -4.68 -3.95
N ALA A 14 26.89 -4.96 -2.82
CA ALA A 14 28.15 -4.32 -2.47
C ALA A 14 29.29 -4.64 -3.46
N LEU A 15 29.33 -5.87 -4.00
CA LEU A 15 30.32 -6.30 -5.00
C LEU A 15 30.07 -5.73 -6.40
N GLU A 16 28.86 -5.29 -6.68
CA GLU A 16 28.47 -4.73 -7.97
C GLU A 16 29.27 -3.47 -8.33
N LEU A 17 29.74 -3.37 -9.56
CA LEU A 17 30.37 -2.15 -10.08
C LEU A 17 29.31 -1.10 -10.44
N ASP A 18 28.29 -1.53 -11.18
CA ASP A 18 27.19 -0.68 -11.62
C ASP A 18 25.97 -0.80 -10.70
N LYS A 19 25.76 0.21 -9.85
CA LYS A 19 24.66 0.22 -8.87
C LYS A 19 23.27 0.39 -9.50
N GLU A 20 23.21 0.75 -10.77
CA GLU A 20 21.99 0.96 -11.53
C GLU A 20 21.69 -0.21 -12.47
N VAL A 21 22.51 -1.28 -12.43
CA VAL A 21 22.37 -2.46 -13.29
C VAL A 21 20.97 -3.07 -13.17
N LEU A 22 20.36 -3.34 -14.32
CA LEU A 22 19.06 -3.99 -14.41
C LEU A 22 19.22 -5.50 -14.28
N VAL A 23 18.23 -6.15 -13.66
CA VAL A 23 18.14 -7.62 -13.59
C VAL A 23 18.13 -8.22 -15.00
N ALA A 24 17.49 -7.56 -15.96
CA ALA A 24 17.47 -7.99 -17.35
C ALA A 24 18.87 -8.07 -17.97
N ASP A 25 19.77 -7.12 -17.67
CA ASP A 25 21.14 -7.14 -18.18
C ASP A 25 21.99 -8.18 -17.46
N LYS A 26 21.71 -8.42 -16.17
CA LYS A 26 22.31 -9.52 -15.40
C LYS A 26 21.93 -10.91 -15.92
N MET A 27 20.72 -11.08 -16.46
CA MET A 27 20.26 -12.35 -17.01
C MET A 27 20.82 -12.65 -18.41
N LYS A 28 21.28 -11.63 -19.15
CA LYS A 28 21.93 -11.83 -20.47
C LYS A 28 23.30 -12.48 -20.38
N ALA A 29 23.95 -12.41 -19.22
CA ALA A 29 25.29 -12.91 -18.97
C ALA A 29 25.35 -13.72 -17.67
N LEU A 30 26.53 -14.21 -17.32
CA LEU A 30 26.76 -14.70 -15.96
C LEU A 30 26.49 -13.57 -14.97
N VAL A 31 25.63 -13.81 -13.97
CA VAL A 31 25.24 -12.84 -12.93
C VAL A 31 26.46 -12.19 -12.26
N GLY A 32 27.59 -12.91 -12.18
CA GLY A 32 28.82 -12.41 -11.56
C GLY A 32 29.72 -11.55 -12.46
N HIS A 33 29.39 -11.38 -13.74
CA HIS A 33 30.30 -10.79 -14.74
C HIS A 33 30.72 -9.35 -14.44
N SER A 34 29.80 -8.52 -13.90
CA SER A 34 30.08 -7.13 -13.55
C SER A 34 30.53 -6.91 -12.10
N PHE A 35 30.77 -7.99 -11.34
CA PHE A 35 31.26 -7.85 -9.97
C PHE A 35 32.73 -7.44 -9.94
N ARG A 36 33.11 -6.62 -8.96
CA ARG A 36 34.51 -6.18 -8.72
C ARG A 36 35.49 -7.33 -8.55
N ARG A 37 35.00 -8.50 -8.13
CA ARG A 37 35.77 -9.73 -7.89
C ARG A 37 34.85 -10.95 -7.87
N PRO A 38 35.37 -12.17 -8.15
CA PRO A 38 34.59 -13.40 -8.07
C PRO A 38 34.02 -13.63 -6.67
N VAL A 39 32.79 -14.15 -6.61
CA VAL A 39 32.17 -14.56 -5.35
C VAL A 39 32.86 -15.83 -4.85
N ARG A 40 33.66 -15.70 -3.79
CA ARG A 40 34.30 -16.82 -3.10
C ARG A 40 33.35 -17.40 -2.04
N ALA A 41 33.67 -18.61 -1.57
CA ALA A 41 32.86 -19.40 -0.64
C ALA A 41 32.38 -18.63 0.60
N GLY A 42 31.38 -19.21 1.26
CA GLY A 42 30.74 -18.66 2.45
C GLY A 42 29.46 -17.89 2.12
N SER A 43 29.11 -16.95 2.99
CA SER A 43 27.78 -16.35 3.02
C SER A 43 27.43 -15.42 1.83
N LYS A 44 28.42 -15.05 1.01
CA LYS A 44 28.21 -14.37 -0.29
C LYS A 44 27.83 -15.35 -1.39
N HIS A 45 28.40 -16.56 -1.33
CA HIS A 45 28.10 -17.64 -2.27
C HIS A 45 26.67 -18.13 -2.07
N GLN A 46 26.20 -18.23 -0.82
CA GLN A 46 24.79 -18.56 -0.55
C GLN A 46 23.83 -17.55 -1.21
N GLN A 47 24.06 -16.24 -1.04
CA GLN A 47 23.25 -15.22 -1.72
C GLN A 47 23.28 -15.35 -3.24
N MET A 48 24.40 -15.81 -3.81
CA MET A 48 24.54 -16.05 -5.25
C MET A 48 23.71 -17.24 -5.71
N VAL A 49 23.70 -18.33 -4.93
CA VAL A 49 22.85 -19.50 -5.17
C VAL A 49 21.39 -19.09 -5.10
N ASP A 50 20.98 -18.38 -4.05
CA ASP A 50 19.59 -17.93 -3.86
C ASP A 50 19.14 -17.02 -5.00
N LEU A 51 20.00 -16.09 -5.44
CA LEU A 51 19.72 -15.22 -6.58
C LEU A 51 19.57 -16.01 -7.88
N ASN A 52 20.45 -16.98 -8.14
CA ASN A 52 20.35 -17.81 -9.33
C ASN A 52 19.05 -18.64 -9.34
N LEU A 53 18.68 -19.24 -8.21
CA LEU A 53 17.43 -20.00 -8.08
C LEU A 53 16.20 -19.13 -8.35
N LEU A 54 16.20 -17.88 -7.87
CA LEU A 54 15.11 -16.94 -8.18
C LEU A 54 15.09 -16.59 -9.67
N LEU A 55 16.25 -16.33 -10.28
CA LEU A 55 16.34 -15.98 -11.70
C LEU A 55 15.95 -17.13 -12.63
N GLU A 56 16.17 -18.38 -12.24
CA GLU A 56 15.73 -19.57 -13.00
C GLU A 56 14.21 -19.61 -13.20
N SER A 57 13.44 -19.10 -12.23
CA SER A 57 11.97 -19.05 -12.31
C SER A 57 11.43 -17.86 -13.11
N VAL A 58 12.29 -16.91 -13.49
CA VAL A 58 11.90 -15.65 -14.12
C VAL A 58 12.05 -15.77 -15.64
N SER A 59 10.97 -15.45 -16.36
CA SER A 59 11.02 -15.23 -17.81
C SER A 59 10.77 -13.75 -18.10
N LEU A 60 11.67 -13.13 -18.86
CA LEU A 60 11.53 -11.73 -19.26
C LEU A 60 10.93 -11.65 -20.66
N SER A 61 9.98 -10.75 -20.85
CA SER A 61 9.44 -10.40 -22.17
C SER A 61 9.96 -9.03 -22.60
N GLN A 62 9.92 -8.74 -23.90
CA GLN A 62 10.27 -7.40 -24.43
C GLN A 62 9.15 -6.36 -24.20
N SER A 63 8.12 -6.68 -23.42
CA SER A 63 7.05 -5.75 -23.10
C SER A 63 7.48 -4.73 -22.05
N HIS A 64 6.83 -3.57 -22.03
CA HIS A 64 7.05 -2.57 -20.99
C HIS A 64 6.65 -3.10 -19.61
N ASP A 65 7.37 -2.66 -18.58
CA ASP A 65 7.02 -2.94 -17.18
C ASP A 65 5.57 -2.50 -16.89
N ARG A 66 4.79 -3.40 -16.28
CA ARG A 66 3.41 -3.14 -15.86
C ARG A 66 3.25 -3.31 -14.36
N TRP A 67 2.37 -2.51 -13.77
CA TRP A 67 1.94 -2.68 -12.39
C TRP A 67 0.91 -3.80 -12.34
N PHE A 68 1.21 -4.87 -11.60
CA PHE A 68 0.27 -5.95 -11.37
C PHE A 68 -0.49 -5.71 -10.07
N CYS A 69 -1.80 -5.96 -10.08
CA CYS A 69 -2.66 -5.79 -8.92
C CYS A 69 -3.49 -7.06 -8.66
N ASP A 70 -3.21 -7.74 -7.55
CA ASP A 70 -3.91 -8.95 -7.11
C ASP A 70 -5.37 -8.72 -6.71
N LEU A 71 -5.80 -7.45 -6.61
CA LEU A 71 -7.18 -7.09 -6.28
C LEU A 71 -8.14 -7.27 -7.46
N THR A 72 -7.62 -7.52 -8.66
CA THR A 72 -8.40 -7.61 -9.89
C THR A 72 -8.12 -8.92 -10.62
N SER A 73 -9.15 -9.54 -11.19
CA SER A 73 -9.02 -10.82 -11.90
C SER A 73 -8.19 -10.75 -13.18
N ASP A 74 -8.07 -9.56 -13.79
CA ASP A 74 -7.22 -9.29 -14.96
C ASP A 74 -5.82 -8.80 -14.57
N GLY A 75 -5.54 -8.62 -13.27
CA GLY A 75 -4.24 -8.13 -12.78
C GLY A 75 -3.98 -6.65 -13.04
N GLU A 76 -4.94 -5.90 -13.60
CA GLU A 76 -4.76 -4.51 -14.01
C GLU A 76 -4.96 -3.54 -12.85
N PHE A 77 -3.97 -2.66 -12.64
CA PHE A 77 -4.04 -1.64 -11.61
C PHE A 77 -5.15 -0.63 -11.90
N ARG A 78 -6.13 -0.53 -10.98
CA ARG A 78 -7.22 0.44 -11.03
C ARG A 78 -7.39 1.13 -9.69
N VAL A 79 -7.30 2.47 -9.70
CA VAL A 79 -7.47 3.31 -8.49
C VAL A 79 -8.81 3.03 -7.80
N LYS A 80 -9.87 2.79 -8.58
CA LYS A 80 -11.19 2.43 -8.08
C LYS A 80 -11.17 1.19 -7.19
N GLU A 81 -10.47 0.14 -7.63
CA GLU A 81 -10.48 -1.16 -6.94
C GLU A 81 -9.68 -1.10 -5.63
N ILE A 82 -8.53 -0.41 -5.65
CA ILE A 82 -7.76 -0.12 -4.43
C ILE A 82 -8.59 0.70 -3.46
N ARG A 83 -9.26 1.75 -3.94
CA ARG A 83 -10.11 2.57 -3.09
C ARG A 83 -11.23 1.75 -2.46
N ASN A 84 -11.94 0.94 -3.24
CA ASN A 84 -12.99 0.06 -2.72
C ASN A 84 -12.45 -0.92 -1.67
N PHE A 85 -11.29 -1.52 -1.92
CA PHE A 85 -10.63 -2.41 -0.96
C PHE A 85 -10.33 -1.71 0.37
N LEU A 86 -9.72 -0.51 0.32
CA LEU A 86 -9.43 0.28 1.51
C LEU A 86 -10.71 0.74 2.21
N ASP A 87 -11.71 1.20 1.46
CA ASP A 87 -12.99 1.63 2.00
C ASP A 87 -13.68 0.47 2.74
N ASN A 88 -13.65 -0.76 2.18
CA ASN A 88 -14.18 -1.95 2.85
C ASN A 88 -13.40 -2.37 4.10
N LEU A 89 -12.09 -2.10 4.13
CA LEU A 89 -11.23 -2.45 5.27
C LEU A 89 -11.41 -1.47 6.44
N PHE A 90 -11.54 -0.18 6.14
CA PHE A 90 -11.46 0.89 7.14
C PHE A 90 -12.78 1.59 7.44
N LEU A 91 -13.70 1.70 6.48
CA LEU A 91 -14.94 2.43 6.69
C LEU A 91 -16.00 1.50 7.28
N PRO A 92 -16.75 1.97 8.28
CA PRO A 92 -17.92 1.24 8.76
C PRO A 92 -18.90 1.03 7.59
N SER A 93 -19.25 -0.22 7.32
CA SER A 93 -20.34 -0.54 6.40
C SER A 93 -21.65 -0.10 7.05
N HIS A 94 -22.38 0.78 6.36
CA HIS A 94 -23.72 1.18 6.77
C HIS A 94 -24.69 0.66 5.72
N PHE A 95 -25.76 -0.02 6.15
CA PHE A 95 -26.77 -0.59 5.27
C PHE A 95 -27.49 0.46 4.40
N GLU A 96 -27.49 1.71 4.83
CA GLU A 96 -28.18 2.79 4.13
C GLU A 96 -27.21 3.74 3.41
N SER A 97 -27.49 3.96 2.13
CA SER A 97 -26.81 4.97 1.34
C SER A 97 -27.14 6.39 1.84
N THR A 98 -26.17 7.29 1.71
CA THR A 98 -26.39 8.71 2.04
C THR A 98 -27.21 9.36 0.92
N ARG A 99 -28.40 9.89 1.25
CA ARG A 99 -29.23 10.61 0.30
C ARG A 99 -28.87 12.10 0.30
N TRP A 100 -28.23 12.57 -0.78
CA TRP A 100 -27.95 13.99 -0.99
C TRP A 100 -29.11 14.67 -1.71
N VAL A 101 -29.62 15.77 -1.15
CA VAL A 101 -30.72 16.54 -1.73
C VAL A 101 -30.15 17.75 -2.47
N LYS A 102 -30.29 17.78 -3.81
CA LYS A 102 -29.65 18.78 -4.69
C LYS A 102 -30.13 20.22 -4.46
N TYR A 103 -31.38 20.41 -4.04
CA TYR A 103 -32.02 21.72 -3.91
C TYR A 103 -31.85 22.37 -2.53
N ILE A 104 -31.12 21.74 -1.60
CA ILE A 104 -30.80 22.34 -0.30
C ILE A 104 -29.31 22.67 -0.20
N PRO A 105 -28.91 23.67 0.61
CA PRO A 105 -27.50 24.00 0.80
C PRO A 105 -26.70 22.79 1.33
N ILE A 106 -25.46 22.64 0.87
CA ILE A 106 -24.58 21.52 1.25
C ILE A 106 -24.42 21.37 2.77
N LYS A 107 -24.38 22.49 3.50
CA LYS A 107 -24.28 22.50 4.97
C LYS A 107 -25.46 21.78 5.64
N ILE A 108 -26.67 21.91 5.08
CA ILE A 108 -27.87 21.25 5.58
C ILE A 108 -27.81 19.74 5.30
N ASN A 109 -27.40 19.34 4.10
CA ASN A 109 -27.17 17.92 3.81
C ASN A 109 -26.13 17.29 4.74
N VAL A 110 -25.00 17.97 4.98
CA VAL A 110 -23.95 17.50 5.90
C VAL A 110 -24.49 17.41 7.34
N PHE A 111 -25.27 18.38 7.78
CA PHE A 111 -25.90 18.34 9.10
C PHE A 111 -26.86 17.14 9.21
N ALA A 112 -27.75 16.95 8.23
CA ALA A 112 -28.69 15.83 8.21
C ALA A 112 -27.98 14.47 8.17
N TRP A 113 -26.89 14.36 7.39
CA TRP A 113 -26.04 13.17 7.35
C TRP A 113 -25.40 12.88 8.71
N ARG A 114 -24.84 13.90 9.38
CA ARG A 114 -24.28 13.76 10.73
C ARG A 114 -25.36 13.37 11.75
N ALA A 115 -26.54 13.98 11.67
CA ALA A 115 -27.66 13.69 12.55
C ALA A 115 -28.14 12.24 12.40
N ARG A 116 -28.33 11.75 11.16
CA ARG A 116 -28.76 10.37 10.88
C ARG A 116 -27.76 9.33 11.39
N ARG A 117 -26.46 9.65 11.41
CA ARG A 117 -25.40 8.75 11.87
C ARG A 117 -25.06 8.88 13.36
N ASP A 118 -25.81 9.67 14.11
CA ASP A 118 -25.48 10.04 15.50
C ASP A 118 -24.04 10.57 15.62
N TYR A 119 -23.61 11.37 14.64
CA TYR A 119 -22.28 11.97 14.51
C TYR A 119 -22.29 13.49 14.76
N LEU A 120 -23.40 14.02 15.29
CA LEU A 120 -23.41 15.38 15.81
C LEU A 120 -22.44 15.46 17.01
N PRO A 121 -21.72 16.58 17.18
CA PRO A 121 -20.76 16.78 18.26
C PRO A 121 -21.46 17.04 19.60
N THR A 122 -22.36 16.14 20.00
CA THR A 122 -22.98 16.14 21.33
C THR A 122 -21.97 15.65 22.36
N ARG A 123 -22.12 16.05 23.63
CA ARG A 123 -21.23 15.59 24.72
C ARG A 123 -21.18 14.06 24.80
N ALA A 124 -22.32 13.40 24.64
CA ALA A 124 -22.40 11.94 24.58
C ALA A 124 -21.55 11.35 23.45
N ASN A 125 -21.63 11.89 22.23
CA ASN A 125 -20.86 11.39 21.09
C ASN A 125 -19.36 11.68 21.18
N LEU A 126 -18.99 12.83 21.76
CA LEU A 126 -17.60 13.16 22.03
C LEU A 126 -17.00 12.18 23.07
N ASN A 127 -17.74 11.92 24.16
CA ASN A 127 -17.33 10.96 25.18
C ASN A 127 -17.16 9.53 24.62
N ARG A 128 -18.12 9.05 23.82
CA ARG A 128 -18.01 7.74 23.12
C ARG A 128 -16.77 7.63 22.22
N ARG A 129 -16.25 8.75 21.72
CA ARG A 129 -15.04 8.81 20.88
C ARG A 129 -13.75 9.00 21.70
N GLY A 130 -13.83 8.96 23.03
CA GLY A 130 -12.69 9.12 23.91
C GLY A 130 -12.20 10.57 24.04
N ILE A 131 -13.00 11.56 23.66
CA ILE A 131 -12.67 12.97 23.88
C ILE A 131 -13.01 13.30 25.33
N ILE A 132 -12.00 13.71 26.10
CA ILE A 132 -12.14 14.08 27.51
C ILE A 132 -12.92 15.40 27.60
N LEU A 133 -13.99 15.40 28.37
CA LEU A 133 -14.81 16.56 28.68
C LEU A 133 -14.86 16.75 30.19
N ASP A 134 -14.90 18.00 30.65
CA ASP A 134 -15.00 18.32 32.09
C ASP A 134 -16.31 17.81 32.72
N SER A 135 -17.36 17.64 31.90
CA SER A 135 -18.64 17.08 32.32
C SER A 135 -19.36 16.44 31.13
N SER A 136 -20.06 15.34 31.41
CA SER A 136 -20.92 14.63 30.46
C SER A 136 -22.35 15.20 30.35
N THR A 137 -22.80 16.02 31.32
CA THR A 137 -24.16 16.59 31.35
C THR A 137 -24.29 17.78 30.42
N CYS A 138 -25.50 18.10 29.94
CA CYS A 138 -25.69 19.28 29.09
C CYS A 138 -25.53 20.58 29.90
N PRO A 139 -24.74 21.57 29.47
CA PRO A 139 -24.57 22.82 30.22
C PRO A 139 -25.82 23.71 30.18
N LEU A 140 -26.75 23.46 29.26
CA LEU A 140 -27.96 24.28 29.07
C LEU A 140 -29.12 23.82 29.95
N CYS A 141 -29.28 22.51 30.13
CA CYS A 141 -30.39 21.93 30.90
C CYS A 141 -29.95 21.12 32.12
N GLN A 142 -28.64 20.97 32.35
CA GLN A 142 -28.03 20.25 33.48
C GLN A 142 -28.46 18.78 33.62
N SER A 143 -29.08 18.22 32.58
CA SER A 143 -29.46 16.81 32.45
C SER A 143 -28.53 16.06 31.51
#